data_AF-A0A2H4SRF1-F1
#
_entry.id   AF-A0A2H4SRF1-F1
#
_cell.length_a   1.000
_cell.length_b   1.000
_cell.length_c   1.000
_cell.angle_alpha   90.00
_cell.angle_beta   90.00
_cell.angle_gamma   90.00
#
_symmetry.space_group_name_H-M   'P 1'
#
loop_
_entity.id
_entity.type
_entity.pdbx_description
1 polymer ?
#
loop_
_entity_poly.entity_id
_entity_poly.type
_entity_poly.pdbx_seq_one_letter_code
_entity_poly.pdbx_strand_id
1 'polypeptide(L)'
;MPLVLPNQNPNGSSKTEEWQNKLVGKTVNETATTETSLDPAIQLLSTQTSQPPAIMFKKDLQTAPKQKLKSSVQRSLRQSLLTTYPLLTPHIDEVLPKKASLSSIKLPDRNTLYVVDSVTPLFFQQDAAGLVPHLRLVHRFPRAFPSVRIDRGAIRFVLSGATLMAPGLTSTGGRLPPDGSPKGLEEGKELEQHVDEDGRWSRELVKGEPVVIMAEGKEEACAVGFLVEGTAEVKAKGKGPVVEEAHFLGDGLWNLVLD
;
A
#
# COMPACT_ATOMS: atom_id res chain seq x y z
N MET A 1 7.37 73.51 10.77
CA MET A 1 8.28 74.12 9.77
C MET A 1 9.63 74.39 10.46
N PRO A 2 10.75 74.28 9.72
CA PRO A 2 11.88 73.38 10.01
C PRO A 2 13.18 74.11 10.43
N LEU A 3 14.25 73.35 10.74
CA LEU A 3 15.70 73.69 10.66
C LEU A 3 16.47 72.39 11.01
N VAL A 4 16.97 71.51 10.12
CA VAL A 4 17.97 71.53 9.02
C VAL A 4 19.45 71.58 9.48
N LEU A 5 20.07 70.37 9.50
CA LEU A 5 21.47 69.94 9.13
C LEU A 5 22.68 70.40 10.01
N PRO A 6 23.87 69.72 9.99
CA PRO A 6 24.41 68.84 8.93
C PRO A 6 25.18 67.55 9.34
N ASN A 7 25.41 66.77 8.28
CA ASN A 7 26.17 65.53 8.08
C ASN A 7 27.66 65.61 8.46
N GLN A 8 28.20 64.65 9.23
CA GLN A 8 29.56 64.11 9.08
C GLN A 8 29.65 62.66 9.60
N ASN A 9 29.99 61.73 8.70
CA ASN A 9 30.49 60.39 8.97
C ASN A 9 31.97 60.51 9.42
N PRO A 10 32.53 59.63 10.27
CA PRO A 10 33.22 58.48 9.69
C PRO A 10 33.30 57.20 10.54
N ASN A 11 33.31 56.06 9.83
CA ASN A 11 34.00 54.81 10.12
C ASN A 11 33.47 53.87 11.23
N GLY A 12 33.00 52.69 10.79
CA GLY A 12 32.85 51.51 11.64
C GLY A 12 31.93 50.40 11.12
N SER A 13 31.82 50.15 9.81
CA SER A 13 31.08 48.97 9.31
C SER A 13 31.95 47.71 9.44
N SER A 14 31.36 46.70 10.07
CA SER A 14 31.93 45.39 10.38
C SER A 14 32.23 44.58 9.12
N LYS A 15 33.35 43.84 9.14
CA LYS A 15 33.90 42.93 8.09
C LYS A 15 32.98 41.75 7.69
N THR A 16 31.69 41.83 7.96
CA THR A 16 30.72 40.74 7.75
C THR A 16 29.95 40.90 6.44
N GLU A 17 29.78 42.13 5.93
CA GLU A 17 29.04 42.41 4.69
C GLU A 17 29.89 42.25 3.41
N GLU A 18 31.22 42.35 3.51
CA GLU A 18 32.14 42.15 2.36
C GLU A 18 32.25 40.68 1.91
N TRP A 19 31.91 39.71 2.75
CA TRP A 19 31.93 38.28 2.38
C TRP A 19 30.66 37.83 1.65
N GLN A 20 29.51 38.46 1.93
CA GLN A 20 28.23 38.05 1.34
C GLN A 20 28.08 38.51 -0.11
N ASN A 21 28.66 39.67 -0.47
CA ASN A 21 28.64 40.18 -1.85
C ASN A 21 29.66 39.53 -2.81
N LYS A 22 30.43 38.53 -2.36
CA LYS A 22 31.39 37.80 -3.19
C LYS A 22 30.89 36.46 -3.74
N LEU A 23 29.73 35.98 -3.31
CA LEU A 23 29.20 34.65 -3.69
C LEU A 23 28.01 34.70 -4.66
N VAL A 24 27.46 35.87 -4.98
CA VAL A 24 26.31 35.99 -5.88
C VAL A 24 26.66 36.89 -7.07
N GLY A 25 27.03 36.25 -8.18
CA GLY A 25 26.73 36.74 -9.52
C GLY A 25 27.84 37.51 -10.24
N LYS A 26 28.44 36.87 -11.24
CA LYS A 26 28.54 37.39 -12.62
C LYS A 26 29.01 36.34 -13.62
N THR A 27 28.08 35.90 -14.46
CA THR A 27 28.22 35.62 -15.90
C THR A 27 28.85 36.86 -16.61
N VAL A 28 29.64 36.87 -17.69
CA VAL A 28 30.01 35.99 -18.82
C VAL A 28 31.39 36.49 -19.36
N ASN A 29 32.29 35.61 -19.84
CA ASN A 29 32.74 35.50 -21.25
C ASN A 29 34.21 35.09 -21.50
N GLU A 30 34.36 34.03 -22.34
CA GLU A 30 35.46 33.61 -23.26
C GLU A 30 36.94 33.66 -22.79
N THR A 31 37.85 32.70 -23.06
CA THR A 31 37.96 31.56 -24.00
C THR A 31 39.12 30.69 -23.48
N ALA A 32 39.00 29.36 -23.47
CA ALA A 32 40.10 28.41 -23.76
C ALA A 32 39.60 26.96 -23.71
N THR A 33 39.75 26.32 -24.85
CA THR A 33 39.51 24.92 -25.21
C THR A 33 40.25 23.94 -24.31
N THR A 34 39.56 22.94 -23.76
CA THR A 34 40.01 21.54 -23.79
C THR A 34 38.79 20.64 -23.63
N GLU A 35 38.46 19.97 -24.72
CA GLU A 35 37.44 18.91 -24.77
C GLU A 35 37.92 17.70 -23.96
N THR A 36 37.11 17.24 -23.04
CA THR A 36 37.02 15.81 -22.73
C THR A 36 35.54 15.52 -22.60
N SER A 37 34.96 15.15 -23.73
CA SER A 37 33.58 14.69 -23.84
C SER A 37 33.42 13.46 -22.95
N LEU A 38 32.66 13.58 -21.87
CA LEU A 38 32.04 12.42 -21.24
C LEU A 38 30.75 12.11 -21.99
N ASP A 39 30.57 10.84 -22.36
CA ASP A 39 29.52 10.36 -23.25
C ASP A 39 28.10 10.77 -22.78
N PRO A 40 27.21 11.20 -23.70
CA PRO A 40 25.81 11.51 -23.38
C PRO A 40 25.02 10.29 -22.86
N ALA A 41 25.58 9.08 -22.92
CA ALA A 41 25.00 7.87 -22.35
C ALA A 41 24.99 7.86 -20.81
N ILE A 42 25.87 8.61 -20.13
CA ILE A 42 25.94 8.64 -18.66
C ILE A 42 24.88 9.57 -18.06
N GLN A 43 24.41 10.58 -18.79
CA GLN A 43 23.32 11.46 -18.32
C GLN A 43 21.93 10.81 -18.40
N LEU A 44 21.76 9.73 -19.17
CA LEU A 44 20.50 8.97 -19.23
C LEU A 44 20.35 7.92 -18.12
N LEU A 45 21.38 7.69 -17.29
CA LEU A 45 21.35 6.64 -16.27
C LEU A 45 21.05 7.15 -14.84
N SER A 46 20.90 8.47 -14.64
CA SER A 46 20.66 9.06 -13.31
C SER A 46 19.26 9.67 -13.12
N THR A 47 18.36 9.52 -14.09
CA THR A 47 16.94 9.91 -13.97
C THR A 47 16.02 8.71 -13.74
N GLN A 48 16.42 7.77 -12.88
CA GLN A 48 15.45 7.00 -12.11
C GLN A 48 15.17 7.77 -10.81
N THR A 49 14.50 8.91 -10.96
CA THR A 49 13.67 9.45 -9.88
C THR A 49 12.66 8.36 -9.53
N SER A 50 12.97 7.59 -8.48
CA SER A 50 11.99 6.73 -7.83
C SER A 50 10.85 7.65 -7.37
N GLN A 51 9.77 7.70 -8.15
CA GLN A 51 8.52 8.22 -7.67
C GLN A 51 8.26 7.55 -6.31
N PRO A 52 7.90 8.30 -5.25
CA PRO A 52 7.46 7.66 -4.02
C PRO A 52 6.33 6.67 -4.37
N PRO A 53 6.30 5.46 -3.78
CA PRO A 53 5.26 4.49 -4.08
C PRO A 53 3.89 5.16 -3.88
N ALA A 54 3.02 5.04 -4.89
CA ALA A 54 1.72 5.68 -4.85
C ALA A 54 0.88 5.02 -3.74
N ILE A 55 0.57 5.77 -2.70
CA ILE A 55 -0.33 5.32 -1.63
C ILE A 55 -1.71 5.08 -2.23
N MET A 56 -2.18 3.84 -2.15
CA MET A 56 -3.48 3.40 -2.72
C MET A 56 -4.66 4.22 -2.21
N PHE A 57 -4.74 4.46 -0.90
CA PHE A 57 -5.79 5.26 -0.27
C PHE A 57 -5.18 6.44 0.50
N LYS A 58 -5.08 7.59 -0.16
CA LYS A 58 -4.59 8.84 0.44
C LYS A 58 -5.50 9.29 1.59
N LYS A 59 -4.94 9.97 2.58
CA LYS A 59 -5.67 10.42 3.79
C LYS A 59 -6.86 11.34 3.46
N ASP A 60 -6.73 12.14 2.42
CA ASP A 60 -7.76 13.02 1.86
C ASP A 60 -8.61 12.30 0.79
N LEU A 61 -9.18 11.15 1.15
CA LEU A 61 -9.94 10.31 0.22
C LEU A 61 -11.27 10.97 -0.15
N GLN A 62 -11.38 11.45 -1.40
CA GLN A 62 -12.63 11.97 -1.94
C GLN A 62 -13.50 10.82 -2.48
N THR A 63 -14.71 10.67 -1.94
CA THR A 63 -15.60 9.57 -2.30
C THR A 63 -16.82 10.05 -3.08
N ALA A 64 -17.32 9.20 -3.98
CA ALA A 64 -18.59 9.44 -4.65
C ALA A 64 -19.78 9.11 -3.72
N PRO A 65 -20.99 9.62 -4.03
CA PRO A 65 -22.19 9.26 -3.27
C PRO A 65 -22.44 7.75 -3.23
N LYS A 66 -22.98 7.27 -2.10
CA LYS A 66 -23.36 5.87 -1.90
C LYS A 66 -24.45 5.47 -2.91
N GLN A 67 -24.23 4.35 -3.61
CA GLN A 67 -25.20 3.76 -4.52
C GLN A 67 -25.67 2.41 -4.01
N LYS A 68 -26.97 2.26 -3.71
CA LYS A 68 -27.55 0.96 -3.33
C LYS A 68 -27.49 -0.02 -4.50
N LEU A 69 -27.10 -1.26 -4.22
CA LEU A 69 -27.00 -2.33 -5.21
C LEU A 69 -28.30 -3.13 -5.29
N LYS A 70 -28.59 -3.66 -6.48
CA LYS A 70 -29.71 -4.58 -6.71
C LYS A 70 -29.41 -5.94 -6.06
N SER A 71 -30.44 -6.64 -5.59
CA SER A 71 -30.29 -7.95 -4.94
C SER A 71 -29.65 -9.02 -5.83
N SER A 72 -29.78 -8.92 -7.16
CA SER A 72 -29.08 -9.81 -8.10
C SER A 72 -27.56 -9.62 -8.06
N VAL A 73 -27.11 -8.37 -8.05
CA VAL A 73 -25.68 -8.00 -7.95
C VAL A 73 -25.13 -8.43 -6.59
N GLN A 74 -25.87 -8.19 -5.50
CA GLN A 74 -25.48 -8.62 -4.17
C GLN A 74 -25.29 -10.15 -4.08
N ARG A 75 -26.19 -10.93 -4.69
CA ARG A 75 -26.03 -12.40 -4.76
C ARG A 75 -24.79 -12.81 -5.54
N SER A 76 -24.51 -12.16 -6.67
CA SER A 76 -23.30 -12.42 -7.46
C SER A 76 -22.03 -12.12 -6.66
N LEU A 77 -21.97 -10.95 -6.00
CA LEU A 77 -20.82 -10.56 -5.18
C LEU A 77 -20.60 -11.51 -4.02
N ARG A 78 -21.68 -11.95 -3.37
CA ARG A 78 -21.62 -12.95 -2.31
C ARG A 78 -21.01 -14.27 -2.81
N GLN A 79 -21.40 -14.72 -4.01
CA GLN A 79 -20.82 -15.93 -4.60
C GLN A 79 -19.34 -15.73 -4.92
N SER A 80 -18.97 -14.60 -5.51
CA SER A 80 -17.57 -14.26 -5.81
C SER A 80 -16.72 -14.24 -4.53
N LEU A 81 -17.22 -13.68 -3.42
CA LEU A 81 -16.53 -13.71 -2.13
C LEU A 81 -16.28 -15.13 -1.63
N LEU A 82 -17.26 -16.03 -1.72
CA LEU A 82 -17.11 -17.41 -1.25
C LEU A 82 -16.16 -18.22 -2.14
N THR A 83 -16.10 -17.90 -3.43
CA THR A 83 -15.12 -18.49 -4.34
C THR A 83 -13.71 -17.99 -4.02
N THR A 84 -13.53 -16.70 -3.75
CA THR A 84 -12.21 -16.14 -3.41
C THR A 84 -11.76 -16.47 -1.98
N TYR A 85 -12.70 -16.51 -1.02
CA TYR A 85 -12.48 -16.77 0.39
C TYR A 85 -13.39 -17.89 0.92
N PRO A 86 -13.07 -19.16 0.59
CA PRO A 86 -13.90 -20.31 0.96
C PRO A 86 -14.11 -20.43 2.48
N LEU A 87 -13.10 -20.09 3.28
CA LEU A 87 -13.14 -20.13 4.74
C LEU A 87 -14.12 -19.11 5.36
N LEU A 88 -14.66 -18.18 4.57
CA LEU A 88 -15.71 -17.26 5.01
C LEU A 88 -17.10 -17.90 4.97
N THR A 89 -17.26 -19.05 4.30
CA THR A 89 -18.53 -19.80 4.19
C THR A 89 -19.28 -19.99 5.51
N PRO A 90 -18.66 -20.43 6.63
CA PRO A 90 -19.38 -20.56 7.91
C PRO A 90 -19.87 -19.22 8.50
N HIS A 91 -19.28 -18.09 8.10
CA HIS A 91 -19.54 -16.77 8.67
C HIS A 91 -20.31 -15.83 7.72
N ILE A 92 -20.60 -16.27 6.49
CA ILE A 92 -21.10 -15.37 5.45
C ILE A 92 -22.47 -14.76 5.75
N ASP A 93 -23.32 -15.44 6.52
CA ASP A 93 -24.63 -14.89 6.93
C ASP A 93 -24.51 -13.81 8.00
N GLU A 94 -23.42 -13.82 8.77
CA GLU A 94 -23.05 -12.75 9.70
C GLU A 94 -22.38 -11.57 8.95
N VAL A 95 -21.54 -11.89 7.96
CA VAL A 95 -20.78 -10.90 7.17
C VAL A 95 -21.68 -10.13 6.20
N LEU A 96 -22.48 -10.85 5.41
CA LEU A 96 -23.37 -10.28 4.39
C LEU A 96 -24.74 -10.96 4.47
N PRO A 97 -25.61 -10.57 5.42
CA PRO A 97 -26.93 -11.16 5.58
C PRO A 97 -27.77 -11.05 4.30
N LYS A 98 -28.58 -12.08 4.01
CA LYS A 98 -29.40 -12.13 2.77
C LYS A 98 -30.37 -10.96 2.59
N LYS A 99 -30.83 -10.37 3.71
CA LYS A 99 -31.77 -9.23 3.73
C LYS A 99 -31.08 -7.88 3.92
N ALA A 100 -29.77 -7.87 4.18
CA ALA A 100 -29.04 -6.63 4.39
C ALA A 100 -28.94 -5.83 3.09
N SER A 101 -28.86 -4.51 3.22
CA SER A 101 -28.70 -3.62 2.08
C SER A 101 -27.22 -3.45 1.74
N LEU A 102 -26.81 -3.87 0.55
CA LEU A 102 -25.45 -3.66 0.06
C LEU A 102 -25.39 -2.39 -0.79
N SER A 103 -24.43 -1.52 -0.51
CA SER A 103 -24.18 -0.30 -1.29
C SER A 103 -22.73 -0.28 -1.79
N SER A 104 -22.50 0.38 -2.91
CA SER A 104 -21.16 0.66 -3.45
C SER A 104 -20.82 2.14 -3.35
N ILE A 105 -19.57 2.44 -3.04
CA ILE A 105 -18.99 3.78 -3.02
C ILE A 105 -17.81 3.78 -4.00
N LYS A 106 -17.84 4.64 -5.02
CA LYS A 106 -16.68 4.81 -5.90
C LYS A 106 -15.62 5.63 -5.18
N LEU A 107 -14.40 5.12 -5.21
CA LEU A 107 -13.20 5.74 -4.67
C LEU A 107 -12.29 6.16 -5.84
N PRO A 108 -11.26 6.98 -5.59
CA PRO A 108 -10.22 7.29 -6.57
C PRO A 108 -9.50 6.04 -7.08
N ASP A 109 -8.76 6.21 -8.17
CA ASP A 109 -7.91 5.16 -8.76
C ASP A 109 -8.69 3.87 -9.08
N ARG A 110 -9.95 4.04 -9.48
CA ARG A 110 -10.87 2.98 -9.94
C ARG A 110 -11.17 1.92 -8.90
N ASN A 111 -11.10 2.30 -7.62
CA ASN A 111 -11.52 1.48 -6.51
C ASN A 111 -13.02 1.62 -6.26
N THR A 112 -13.68 0.52 -5.93
CA THR A 112 -15.08 0.51 -5.48
C THR A 112 -15.17 -0.19 -4.14
N LEU A 113 -15.61 0.53 -3.10
CA LEU A 113 -15.86 -0.01 -1.78
C LEU A 113 -17.29 -0.49 -1.65
N TYR A 114 -17.48 -1.67 -1.07
CA TYR A 114 -18.78 -2.26 -0.79
C TYR A 114 -19.07 -2.22 0.71
N VAL A 115 -20.23 -1.67 1.04
CA VAL A 115 -20.64 -1.35 2.41
C VAL A 115 -22.01 -1.94 2.69
N VAL A 116 -22.11 -2.68 3.80
CA VAL A 116 -23.38 -3.21 4.30
C VAL A 116 -24.06 -2.21 5.22
N ASP A 117 -25.37 -2.05 5.01
CA ASP A 117 -26.27 -1.19 5.76
C ASP A 117 -25.77 0.25 5.89
N SER A 118 -25.01 0.68 4.89
CA SER A 118 -24.37 2.00 4.77
C SER A 118 -23.27 2.30 5.79
N VAL A 119 -22.98 1.41 6.75
CA VAL A 119 -22.06 1.69 7.87
C VAL A 119 -20.86 0.73 7.93
N THR A 120 -21.02 -0.53 7.50
CA THR A 120 -19.97 -1.55 7.66
C THR A 120 -19.24 -1.82 6.36
N PRO A 121 -17.96 -1.41 6.19
CA PRO A 121 -17.18 -1.73 5.00
C PRO A 121 -16.79 -3.21 5.01
N LEU A 122 -16.97 -3.90 3.89
CA LEU A 122 -16.66 -5.33 3.78
C LEU A 122 -15.47 -5.61 2.87
N PHE A 123 -15.53 -5.15 1.63
CA PHE A 123 -14.53 -5.44 0.60
C PHE A 123 -14.45 -4.27 -0.38
N PHE A 124 -13.33 -4.15 -1.05
CA PHE A 124 -13.16 -3.26 -2.17
C PHE A 124 -12.70 -4.03 -3.40
N GLN A 125 -12.95 -3.46 -4.57
CA GLN A 125 -12.51 -4.00 -5.84
C GLN A 125 -11.79 -2.90 -6.61
N GLN A 126 -10.61 -3.22 -7.12
CA GLN A 126 -9.86 -2.34 -8.00
C GLN A 126 -10.06 -2.80 -9.44
N ASP A 127 -10.58 -1.93 -10.31
CA ASP A 127 -10.88 -2.27 -11.71
C ASP A 127 -11.69 -3.59 -11.83
N ALA A 128 -11.17 -4.56 -12.58
CA ALA A 128 -11.70 -5.92 -12.76
C ALA A 128 -10.85 -6.97 -12.01
N ALA A 129 -10.03 -6.54 -11.06
CA ALA A 129 -9.27 -7.45 -10.19
C ALA A 129 -10.21 -8.19 -9.21
N GLY A 130 -9.63 -9.08 -8.42
CA GLY A 130 -10.36 -9.81 -7.38
C GLY A 130 -10.95 -8.91 -6.30
N LEU A 131 -11.82 -9.46 -5.46
CA LEU A 131 -12.34 -8.77 -4.28
C LEU A 131 -11.29 -8.81 -3.17
N VAL A 132 -10.95 -7.66 -2.59
CA VAL A 132 -10.02 -7.56 -1.45
C VAL A 132 -10.82 -7.23 -0.19
N PRO A 133 -10.63 -7.96 0.93
CA PRO A 133 -11.34 -7.67 2.17
C PRO A 133 -10.88 -6.34 2.75
N HIS A 134 -11.79 -5.63 3.40
CA HIS A 134 -11.44 -4.48 4.22
C HIS A 134 -10.76 -4.94 5.52
N LEU A 135 -9.80 -4.19 6.05
CA LEU A 135 -9.05 -4.59 7.26
C LEU A 135 -9.96 -4.87 8.47
N ARG A 136 -11.02 -4.07 8.67
CA ARG A 136 -12.02 -4.33 9.72
C ARG A 136 -12.69 -5.70 9.60
N LEU A 137 -12.91 -6.19 8.38
CA LEU A 137 -13.46 -7.53 8.16
C LEU A 137 -12.44 -8.60 8.50
N VAL A 138 -11.18 -8.39 8.09
CA VAL A 138 -10.06 -9.28 8.41
C VAL A 138 -9.87 -9.40 9.92
N HIS A 139 -9.88 -8.29 10.66
CA HIS A 139 -9.76 -8.29 12.13
C HIS A 139 -10.89 -9.06 12.82
N ARG A 140 -12.10 -9.04 12.25
CA ARG A 140 -13.23 -9.82 12.79
C ARG A 140 -13.12 -11.32 12.49
N PHE A 141 -12.56 -11.69 11.34
CA PHE A 141 -12.42 -13.10 10.90
C PHE A 141 -10.98 -13.40 10.42
N PRO A 142 -9.96 -13.32 11.30
CA PRO A 142 -8.55 -13.33 10.89
C PRO A 142 -8.09 -14.63 10.23
N ARG A 143 -8.80 -15.74 10.49
CA ARG A 143 -8.50 -17.06 9.93
C ARG A 143 -9.16 -17.35 8.58
N ALA A 144 -10.02 -16.44 8.10
CA ALA A 144 -10.80 -16.67 6.89
C ALA A 144 -10.08 -16.25 5.59
N PHE A 145 -8.87 -15.69 5.69
CA PHE A 145 -8.18 -15.05 4.57
C PHE A 145 -6.73 -15.54 4.44
N PRO A 146 -6.23 -15.74 3.21
CA PRO A 146 -4.83 -16.05 2.98
C PRO A 146 -3.90 -15.00 3.58
N SER A 147 -2.90 -15.43 4.34
CA SER A 147 -2.06 -14.51 5.12
C SER A 147 -0.56 -14.81 5.02
N VAL A 148 0.26 -13.76 5.04
CA VAL A 148 1.72 -13.83 5.21
C VAL A 148 2.15 -12.97 6.38
N ARG A 149 3.27 -13.30 7.04
CA ARG A 149 3.81 -12.48 8.14
C ARG A 149 5.06 -11.74 7.72
N ILE A 150 5.12 -10.44 8.01
CA ILE A 150 6.31 -9.61 7.86
C ILE A 150 7.11 -9.51 9.16
N ASP A 151 8.40 -9.25 9.03
CA ASP A 151 9.29 -8.96 10.15
C ASP A 151 9.04 -7.58 10.77
N ARG A 152 9.59 -7.38 11.97
CA ARG A 152 9.50 -6.10 12.71
C ARG A 152 10.00 -4.89 11.91
N GLY A 153 11.05 -5.05 11.11
CA GLY A 153 11.65 -3.98 10.34
C GLY A 153 10.71 -3.43 9.26
N ALA A 154 9.96 -4.31 8.60
CA ALA A 154 9.03 -3.94 7.55
C ALA A 154 7.75 -3.24 8.04
N ILE A 155 7.33 -3.43 9.30
CA ILE A 155 6.04 -2.93 9.83
C ILE A 155 5.86 -1.44 9.60
N ARG A 156 6.86 -0.63 9.95
CA ARG A 156 6.80 0.84 9.81
C ARG A 156 6.59 1.25 8.36
N PHE A 157 7.25 0.58 7.43
CA PHE A 157 7.21 0.90 6.01
C PHE A 157 5.85 0.55 5.40
N VAL A 158 5.30 -0.63 5.74
CA VAL A 158 3.96 -1.04 5.31
C VAL A 158 2.89 -0.09 5.83
N LEU A 159 2.95 0.30 7.11
CA LEU A 159 2.04 1.29 7.70
C LEU A 159 2.25 2.73 7.20
N SER A 160 3.27 2.96 6.38
CA SER A 160 3.49 4.23 5.68
C SER A 160 3.06 4.16 4.21
N GLY A 161 2.48 3.03 3.77
CA GLY A 161 2.07 2.80 2.38
C GLY A 161 3.21 2.48 1.42
N ALA A 162 4.37 2.05 1.92
CA ALA A 162 5.46 1.62 1.07
C ALA A 162 5.22 0.21 0.51
N THR A 163 5.78 -0.05 -0.68
CA THR A 163 5.82 -1.38 -1.30
C THR A 163 6.45 -2.41 -0.37
N LEU A 164 5.78 -3.54 -0.17
CA LEU A 164 6.33 -4.69 0.56
C LEU A 164 7.32 -5.43 -0.33
N MET A 165 8.57 -5.53 0.14
CA MET A 165 9.66 -6.19 -0.57
C MET A 165 9.92 -7.59 0.02
N ALA A 166 10.41 -8.51 -0.81
CA ALA A 166 10.67 -9.89 -0.43
C ALA A 166 11.52 -10.07 0.85
N PRO A 167 12.58 -9.25 1.13
CA PRO A 167 13.35 -9.36 2.36
C PRO A 167 12.53 -9.21 3.66
N GLY A 168 11.40 -8.50 3.61
CA GLY A 168 10.51 -8.37 4.77
C GLY A 168 9.75 -9.65 5.12
N LEU A 169 9.71 -10.62 4.18
CA LEU A 169 9.01 -11.90 4.32
C LEU A 169 9.97 -13.09 4.42
N THR A 170 11.19 -12.97 3.87
CA THR A 170 12.20 -14.03 3.87
C THR A 170 13.21 -13.93 5.01
N SER A 171 13.14 -12.87 5.82
CA SER A 171 13.94 -12.72 7.03
C SER A 171 13.42 -13.61 8.18
N THR A 172 14.18 -13.69 9.29
CA THR A 172 13.87 -14.57 10.42
C THR A 172 12.49 -14.32 11.06
N GLY A 173 12.00 -13.08 11.00
CA GLY A 173 10.67 -12.70 11.51
C GLY A 173 9.53 -12.96 10.51
N GLY A 174 9.85 -13.07 9.23
CA GLY A 174 8.88 -13.31 8.18
C GLY A 174 8.34 -14.75 8.19
N ARG A 175 7.08 -14.93 7.78
CA ARG A 175 6.47 -16.24 7.57
C ARG A 175 5.81 -16.27 6.21
N LEU A 176 6.38 -17.09 5.35
CA LEU A 176 5.79 -17.53 4.09
C LEU A 176 5.28 -18.97 4.26
N PRO A 177 4.38 -19.43 3.38
CA PRO A 177 3.94 -20.82 3.35
C PRO A 177 5.11 -21.81 3.43
N PRO A 178 4.96 -22.96 4.11
CA PRO A 178 6.00 -23.98 4.21
C PRO A 178 6.52 -24.43 2.84
N ASP A 179 7.77 -24.89 2.79
CA ASP A 179 8.31 -25.45 1.55
C ASP A 179 7.64 -26.79 1.22
N GLY A 180 7.33 -27.00 -0.05
CA GLY A 180 6.60 -28.18 -0.51
C GLY A 180 5.08 -28.11 -0.32
N SER A 181 4.55 -26.96 0.13
CA SER A 181 3.11 -26.75 0.20
C SER A 181 2.45 -26.81 -1.19
N PRO A 182 1.18 -27.22 -1.29
CA PRO A 182 0.44 -27.20 -2.55
C PRO A 182 0.50 -25.83 -3.22
N LYS A 183 0.68 -25.82 -4.55
CA LYS A 183 0.71 -24.59 -5.33
C LYS A 183 -0.69 -24.15 -5.68
N GLY A 184 -1.14 -23.04 -5.07
CA GLY A 184 -2.49 -22.53 -5.28
C GLY A 184 -3.55 -23.37 -4.59
N LEU A 185 -4.80 -23.04 -4.85
CA LEU A 185 -5.96 -23.66 -4.25
C LEU A 185 -6.28 -25.00 -4.94
N GLU A 186 -6.19 -26.12 -4.21
CA GLU A 186 -6.59 -27.43 -4.72
C GLU A 186 -8.12 -27.55 -4.77
N GLU A 187 -8.65 -27.96 -5.93
CA GLU A 187 -10.09 -28.17 -6.12
C GLU A 187 -10.60 -29.28 -5.18
N GLY A 188 -11.67 -28.98 -4.45
CA GLY A 188 -12.27 -29.88 -3.47
C GLY A 188 -11.64 -29.88 -2.08
N LYS A 189 -10.54 -29.14 -1.87
CA LYS A 189 -9.90 -28.95 -0.54
C LYS A 189 -9.88 -27.50 -0.08
N GLU A 190 -10.79 -26.69 -0.61
CA GLU A 190 -10.81 -25.25 -0.37
C GLU A 190 -11.02 -24.90 1.10
N LEU A 191 -11.76 -25.74 1.82
CA LEU A 191 -12.06 -25.56 3.24
C LEU A 191 -10.98 -26.12 4.19
N GLU A 192 -9.97 -26.82 3.66
CA GLU A 192 -8.87 -27.38 4.45
C GLU A 192 -7.74 -26.38 4.69
N GLN A 193 -7.83 -25.20 4.06
CA GLN A 193 -6.86 -24.12 4.26
C GLN A 193 -6.85 -23.66 5.72
N HIS A 194 -5.66 -23.41 6.24
CA HIS A 194 -5.49 -22.91 7.61
C HIS A 194 -4.15 -22.20 7.78
N VAL A 195 -4.02 -21.52 8.91
CA VAL A 195 -2.74 -21.05 9.43
C VAL A 195 -2.19 -22.15 10.35
N ASP A 196 -0.95 -22.57 10.14
CA ASP A 196 -0.28 -23.54 11.02
C ASP A 196 0.14 -22.93 12.38
N GLU A 197 0.71 -23.74 13.27
CA GLU A 197 1.14 -23.30 14.60
C GLU A 197 2.22 -22.19 14.55
N ASP A 198 3.01 -22.14 13.49
CA ASP A 198 4.05 -21.14 13.27
C ASP A 198 3.53 -19.83 12.67
N GLY A 199 2.25 -19.79 12.27
CA GLY A 199 1.65 -18.64 11.61
C GLY A 199 1.85 -18.62 10.10
N ARG A 200 2.12 -19.76 9.45
CA ARG A 200 2.27 -19.89 8.00
C ARG A 200 0.97 -20.37 7.38
N TRP A 201 0.63 -19.85 6.21
CA TRP A 201 -0.50 -20.35 5.45
C TRP A 201 -0.22 -21.73 4.88
N SER A 202 -1.22 -22.63 4.90
CA SER A 202 -1.07 -24.05 4.55
C SER A 202 -0.78 -24.34 3.07
N ARG A 203 -0.83 -23.32 2.19
CA ARG A 203 -0.57 -23.45 0.75
C ARG A 203 0.21 -22.25 0.20
N GLU A 204 0.85 -22.44 -0.94
CA GLU A 204 1.44 -21.33 -1.68
C GLU A 204 0.33 -20.45 -2.30
N LEU A 205 0.58 -19.15 -2.31
CA LEU A 205 -0.29 -18.15 -2.92
C LEU A 205 0.26 -17.80 -4.30
N VAL A 206 -0.64 -17.63 -5.25
CA VAL A 206 -0.27 -17.36 -6.64
C VAL A 206 -0.21 -15.85 -6.92
N LYS A 207 0.47 -15.48 -8.00
CA LYS A 207 0.49 -14.10 -8.49
C LYS A 207 -0.94 -13.60 -8.76
N GLY A 208 -1.23 -12.38 -8.32
CA GLY A 208 -2.52 -11.72 -8.45
C GLY A 208 -3.54 -12.14 -7.38
N GLU A 209 -3.16 -13.05 -6.48
CA GLU A 209 -4.03 -13.46 -5.38
C GLU A 209 -4.05 -12.38 -4.28
N PRO A 210 -5.21 -12.07 -3.70
CA PRO A 210 -5.30 -11.18 -2.55
C PRO A 210 -4.69 -11.83 -1.30
N VAL A 211 -3.94 -11.05 -0.54
CA VAL A 211 -3.22 -11.51 0.64
C VAL A 211 -3.37 -10.53 1.81
N VAL A 212 -3.50 -11.09 3.01
CA VAL A 212 -3.46 -10.39 4.28
C VAL A 212 -2.03 -10.36 4.80
N ILE A 213 -1.57 -9.20 5.24
CA ILE A 213 -0.24 -8.98 5.77
C ILE A 213 -0.35 -8.87 7.30
N MET A 214 0.18 -9.89 7.98
CA MET A 214 0.32 -9.97 9.43
C MET A 214 1.71 -9.44 9.84
N ALA A 215 1.84 -8.93 11.07
CA ALA A 215 3.11 -8.40 11.56
C ALA A 215 3.66 -9.24 12.73
N GLU A 216 4.98 -9.40 12.77
CA GLU A 216 5.65 -10.08 13.88
C GLU A 216 5.33 -9.41 15.23
N GLY A 217 4.84 -10.20 16.19
CA GLY A 217 4.46 -9.72 17.52
C GLY A 217 3.17 -8.89 17.56
N LYS A 218 2.34 -8.94 16.51
CA LYS A 218 1.01 -8.32 16.45
C LYS A 218 -0.05 -9.39 16.16
N GLU A 219 -1.18 -9.27 16.83
CA GLU A 219 -2.32 -10.15 16.63
C GLU A 219 -3.15 -9.74 15.41
N GLU A 220 -3.22 -8.43 15.15
CA GLU A 220 -4.04 -7.87 14.07
C GLU A 220 -3.26 -7.70 12.77
N ALA A 221 -3.97 -7.86 11.65
CA ALA A 221 -3.43 -7.60 10.32
C ALA A 221 -3.09 -6.12 10.14
N CYS A 222 -1.95 -5.82 9.51
CA CYS A 222 -1.50 -4.45 9.28
C CYS A 222 -1.89 -3.91 7.89
N ALA A 223 -1.99 -4.80 6.89
CA ALA A 223 -2.33 -4.41 5.53
C ALA A 223 -2.94 -5.57 4.73
N VAL A 224 -3.57 -5.23 3.60
CA VAL A 224 -4.13 -6.16 2.61
C VAL A 224 -3.81 -5.65 1.21
N GLY A 225 -3.53 -6.54 0.27
CA GLY A 225 -3.23 -6.16 -1.11
C GLY A 225 -3.16 -7.37 -2.03
N PHE A 226 -2.67 -7.16 -3.25
CA PHE A 226 -2.46 -8.24 -4.22
C PHE A 226 -0.99 -8.63 -4.32
N LEU A 227 -0.75 -9.92 -4.50
CA LEU A 227 0.58 -10.43 -4.79
C LEU A 227 1.04 -10.08 -6.21
N VAL A 228 2.17 -9.38 -6.31
CA VAL A 228 2.84 -9.09 -7.60
C VAL A 228 3.61 -10.32 -8.10
N GLU A 229 4.10 -11.14 -7.18
CA GLU A 229 4.73 -12.44 -7.43
C GLU A 229 4.20 -13.47 -6.42
N GLY A 230 4.14 -14.75 -6.83
CA GLY A 230 3.68 -15.83 -5.95
C GLY A 230 4.67 -16.13 -4.83
N THR A 231 4.18 -16.74 -3.74
CA THR A 231 5.00 -16.95 -2.53
C THR A 231 6.16 -17.92 -2.77
N ALA A 232 6.00 -18.90 -3.66
CA ALA A 232 7.06 -19.80 -4.07
C ALA A 232 8.20 -19.06 -4.79
N GLU A 233 7.85 -18.15 -5.71
CA GLU A 233 8.82 -17.34 -6.45
C GLU A 233 9.52 -16.33 -5.53
N VAL A 234 8.78 -15.72 -4.60
CA VAL A 234 9.33 -14.80 -3.60
C VAL A 234 10.38 -15.49 -2.73
N LYS A 235 10.11 -16.71 -2.27
CA LYS A 235 11.09 -17.53 -1.53
C LYS A 235 12.32 -17.84 -2.38
N ALA A 236 12.12 -18.23 -3.63
CA ALA A 236 13.22 -18.63 -4.52
C ALA A 236 14.14 -17.45 -4.91
N LYS A 237 13.57 -16.28 -5.20
CA LYS A 237 14.35 -15.09 -5.60
C LYS A 237 14.90 -14.33 -4.40
N GLY A 238 14.16 -14.26 -3.30
CA GLY A 238 14.52 -13.49 -2.10
C GLY A 238 14.61 -11.97 -2.30
N LYS A 239 14.23 -11.45 -3.47
CA LYS A 239 14.31 -10.04 -3.85
C LYS A 239 13.15 -9.65 -4.76
N GLY A 240 12.82 -8.36 -4.78
CA GLY A 240 11.76 -7.80 -5.62
C GLY A 240 10.51 -7.39 -4.83
N PRO A 241 9.57 -6.70 -5.50
CA PRO A 241 8.30 -6.30 -4.90
C PRO A 241 7.38 -7.52 -4.74
N VAL A 242 6.67 -7.57 -3.62
CA VAL A 242 5.69 -8.61 -3.32
C VAL A 242 4.28 -8.04 -3.31
N VAL A 243 4.10 -6.86 -2.69
CA VAL A 243 2.84 -6.12 -2.71
C VAL A 243 3.15 -4.65 -2.96
N GLU A 244 2.68 -4.10 -4.09
CA GLU A 244 2.91 -2.71 -4.48
C GLU A 244 1.86 -1.76 -3.90
N GLU A 245 0.59 -2.13 -4.07
CA GLU A 245 -0.56 -1.35 -3.62
C GLU A 245 -1.27 -2.12 -2.52
N ALA A 246 -1.38 -1.49 -1.34
CA ALA A 246 -2.02 -2.10 -0.19
C ALA A 246 -2.92 -1.09 0.53
N HIS A 247 -4.04 -1.59 1.04
CA HIS A 247 -4.82 -0.94 2.08
C HIS A 247 -4.19 -1.29 3.44
N PHE A 248 -3.85 -0.29 4.26
CA PHE A 248 -3.15 -0.49 5.53
C PHE A 248 -3.80 0.28 6.68
N LEU A 249 -3.46 -0.08 7.91
CA LEU A 249 -4.00 0.59 9.10
C LEU A 249 -3.60 2.06 9.14
N GLY A 250 -4.60 2.94 9.25
CA GLY A 250 -4.40 4.39 9.31
C GLY A 250 -4.33 5.09 7.95
N ASP A 251 -4.55 4.37 6.83
CA ASP A 251 -4.71 4.98 5.52
C ASP A 251 -6.07 5.71 5.37
N GLY A 252 -6.32 6.27 4.19
CA GLY A 252 -7.57 6.99 3.92
C GLY A 252 -8.83 6.12 3.99
N LEU A 253 -8.72 4.85 3.58
CA LEU A 253 -9.84 3.92 3.59
C LEU A 253 -10.17 3.46 5.02
N TRP A 254 -9.14 3.22 5.84
CA TRP A 254 -9.30 2.87 7.26
C TRP A 254 -10.04 3.94 8.05
N ASN A 255 -9.69 5.20 7.79
CA ASN A 255 -10.26 6.37 8.44
C ASN A 255 -11.53 6.90 7.76
N LEU A 256 -11.99 6.25 6.69
CA LEU A 256 -13.18 6.68 5.97
C LEU A 256 -14.41 6.59 6.89
N VAL A 257 -15.06 7.73 7.08
CA VAL A 257 -16.33 7.83 7.81
C VAL A 257 -17.46 7.54 6.84
N LEU A 258 -18.34 6.61 7.20
CA LEU A 258 -19.42 6.09 6.36
C LEU A 258 -20.80 6.56 6.84
N ASP A 259 -20.86 7.73 7.47
CA ASP A 259 -22.11 8.29 8.00
C ASP A 259 -23.06 8.73 6.88
#